data_AF-A0A3D5Z515-F1
#
_entry.id   AF-A0A3D5Z515-F1
#
_cell.length_a   1.000
_cell.length_b   1.000
_cell.length_c   1.000
_cell.angle_alpha   90.00
_cell.angle_beta   90.00
_cell.angle_gamma   90.00
#
_symmetry.space_group_name_H-M   'P 1'
#
loop_
_entity.id
_entity.type
_entity.pdbx_description
1 polymer ?
#
loop_
_entity_poly.entity_id
_entity_poly.type
_entity_poly.pdbx_seq_one_letter_code
_entity_poly.pdbx_strand_id
1 'polypeptide(L)'
;MTTSEIKIYKSEDGSSEIQVKLDNETVRLSQKQMAELFGKDSDTIGLHLKSISKSEELDEFSTTEFYSVVQQERKRIVNRKIKVCNLDAIISVGYRVNLKRGTQFRIWANKILKDYLVKGYSIKLAEDCCMK
;
A
#
# COMPACT_ATOMS: atom_id res chain seq x y z
N MET A 1 7.82 -24.47 4.15
CA MET A 1 6.46 -23.94 3.93
C MET A 1 6.48 -22.50 4.40
N THR A 2 6.43 -21.53 3.50
CA THR A 2 6.42 -20.10 3.85
C THR A 2 5.02 -19.74 4.32
N THR A 3 4.85 -19.59 5.63
CA THR A 3 3.59 -19.14 6.23
C THR A 3 3.39 -17.69 5.82
N SER A 4 2.51 -17.44 4.85
CA SER A 4 2.19 -16.09 4.39
C SER A 4 1.58 -15.29 5.56
N GLU A 5 2.39 -14.45 6.22
CA GLU A 5 1.91 -13.57 7.27
C GLU A 5 1.02 -12.48 6.65
N ILE A 6 -0.19 -12.32 7.19
CA ILE A 6 -1.10 -11.22 6.85
C ILE A 6 -0.96 -10.17 7.96
N LYS A 7 -0.48 -8.98 7.63
CA LYS A 7 -0.50 -7.83 8.55
C LYS A 7 -1.67 -6.93 8.19
N ILE A 8 -2.50 -6.64 9.18
CA ILE A 8 -3.66 -5.77 9.00
C ILE A 8 -3.32 -4.39 9.55
N TYR A 9 -3.40 -3.35 8.73
CA TYR A 9 -3.49 -1.97 9.20
C TYR A 9 -4.96 -1.65 9.40
N LYS A 10 -5.31 -1.17 10.59
CA LYS A 10 -6.63 -0.62 10.87
C LYS A 10 -6.45 0.82 11.31
N SER A 11 -7.23 1.73 10.71
CA SER A 11 -7.27 3.11 11.18
C SER A 11 -7.76 3.16 12.63
N GLU A 12 -7.31 4.16 13.40
CA GLU A 12 -7.62 4.26 14.83
C GLU A 12 -9.13 4.38 15.12
N ASP A 13 -9.88 4.97 14.19
CA ASP A 13 -11.35 5.08 14.21
C ASP A 13 -12.07 3.82 13.69
N GLY A 14 -11.32 2.80 13.25
CA GLY A 14 -11.85 1.56 12.70
C GLY A 14 -12.56 1.69 11.36
N SER A 15 -12.57 2.87 10.73
CA SER A 15 -13.29 3.12 9.49
C SER A 15 -12.64 2.51 8.26
N SER A 16 -11.36 2.16 8.33
CA SER A 16 -10.60 1.67 7.18
C SER A 16 -9.62 0.60 7.60
N GLU A 17 -9.57 -0.48 6.82
CA GLU A 17 -8.71 -1.63 7.03
C GLU A 17 -7.94 -1.96 5.75
N ILE A 18 -6.65 -2.22 5.86
CA ILE A 18 -5.81 -2.74 4.78
C ILE A 18 -5.20 -4.04 5.24
N GLN A 19 -5.38 -5.07 4.43
CA GLN A 19 -4.71 -6.34 4.62
C GLN A 19 -3.48 -6.37 3.71
N VAL A 20 -2.31 -6.42 4.34
CA VAL A 20 -1.02 -6.59 3.68
C VAL A 20 -0.64 -8.05 3.75
N LYS A 21 -0.72 -8.74 2.61
CA LYS A 21 -0.13 -10.07 2.43
C LYS A 21 1.34 -9.90 2.11
N LEU A 22 2.20 -10.47 2.95
CA LEU A 22 3.65 -10.39 2.80
C LEU A 22 4.20 -11.43 1.81
N ASP A 23 3.34 -12.29 1.28
CA ASP A 23 3.66 -13.30 0.28
C ASP A 23 3.13 -12.80 -1.08
N ASN A 24 4.05 -12.54 -2.01
CA ASN A 24 3.81 -12.01 -3.36
C ASN A 24 3.32 -10.55 -3.45
N GLU A 25 3.64 -9.68 -2.49
CA GLU A 25 3.44 -8.22 -2.61
C GLU A 25 2.01 -7.79 -2.99
N THR A 26 1.00 -8.61 -2.69
CA THR A 26 -0.35 -8.44 -3.26
C THR A 26 -1.19 -7.50 -2.40
N VAL A 27 -0.76 -6.24 -2.31
CA VAL A 27 -1.59 -5.14 -1.83
C VAL A 27 -1.89 -4.23 -2.99
N ARG A 28 -3.18 -4.12 -3.30
CA ARG A 28 -3.69 -3.35 -4.42
C ARG A 28 -4.84 -2.49 -3.94
N LEU A 29 -4.70 -1.17 -4.04
CA LEU A 29 -5.74 -0.22 -3.68
C LEU A 29 -6.06 0.69 -4.87
N SER A 30 -7.34 0.93 -5.10
CA SER A 30 -7.79 2.01 -5.98
C SER A 30 -7.53 3.38 -5.33
N GLN A 31 -7.50 4.45 -6.13
CA GLN A 31 -7.42 5.82 -5.62
C GLN A 31 -8.51 6.14 -4.59
N LYS A 32 -9.72 5.60 -4.79
CA LYS A 32 -10.84 5.78 -3.85
C LYS A 32 -10.58 5.12 -2.50
N GLN A 33 -10.05 3.90 -2.49
CA GLN A 33 -9.71 3.21 -1.23
C GLN A 33 -8.54 3.89 -0.51
N MET A 34 -7.56 4.41 -1.24
CA MET A 34 -6.50 5.23 -0.65
C MET A 34 -7.04 6.55 -0.06
N ALA A 35 -8.03 7.16 -0.72
CA ALA A 35 -8.73 8.34 -0.21
C ALA A 35 -9.43 8.04 1.12
N GLU A 36 -10.16 6.94 1.20
CA GLU A 36 -10.81 6.48 2.44
C GLU A 36 -9.77 6.19 3.53
N LEU A 37 -8.71 5.45 3.21
CA LEU A 37 -7.62 5.14 4.13
C LEU A 37 -6.98 6.38 4.74
N PHE A 38 -6.62 7.36 3.90
CA PHE A 38 -5.86 8.52 4.31
C PHE A 38 -6.73 9.71 4.73
N GLY A 39 -8.06 9.59 4.62
CA GLY A 39 -9.00 10.67 4.93
C GLY A 39 -8.80 11.86 3.99
N LYS A 40 -8.68 11.59 2.69
CA LYS A 40 -8.49 12.56 1.61
C LYS A 40 -9.46 12.30 0.48
N ASP A 41 -9.63 13.27 -0.41
CA ASP A 41 -10.40 13.07 -1.64
C ASP A 41 -9.57 12.32 -2.69
N SER A 42 -10.24 11.58 -3.57
CA SER A 42 -9.60 10.82 -4.66
C SER A 42 -8.72 11.69 -5.54
N ASP A 43 -9.13 12.94 -5.76
CA ASP A 43 -8.40 13.91 -6.58
C ASP A 43 -7.06 14.29 -5.93
N THR A 44 -7.05 14.44 -4.60
CA THR A 44 -5.83 14.71 -3.83
C THR A 44 -4.86 13.53 -3.93
N ILE A 45 -5.37 12.30 -3.85
CA ILE A 45 -4.57 11.09 -4.06
C ILE A 45 -4.00 11.06 -5.48
N GLY A 46 -4.80 11.41 -6.49
CA GLY A 46 -4.35 11.52 -7.88
C GLY A 46 -3.23 12.54 -8.07
N LEU A 47 -3.30 13.69 -7.40
CA LEU A 47 -2.24 14.69 -7.40
C LEU A 47 -0.94 14.16 -6.77
N HIS A 48 -1.03 13.46 -5.64
CA HIS A 48 0.15 12.84 -5.02
C HIS A 48 0.79 11.81 -5.94
N LEU A 49 0.01 10.92 -6.56
CA LEU A 49 0.51 9.92 -7.51
C LEU A 49 1.22 10.58 -8.69
N LYS A 50 0.62 11.63 -9.28
CA LYS A 50 1.24 12.39 -10.37
C LYS A 50 2.55 13.03 -9.94
N SER A 51 2.61 13.56 -8.72
CA SER A 51 3.84 14.14 -8.17
C SER A 51 4.92 13.09 -7.94
N ILE A 52 4.55 11.89 -7.48
CA ILE A 52 5.48 10.77 -7.23
C ILE A 52 6.11 10.30 -8.54
N SER A 53 5.30 10.10 -9.59
CA SER A 53 5.80 9.75 -10.92
C SER A 53 6.70 10.84 -11.50
N LYS A 54 6.37 12.13 -11.28
CA LYS A 54 7.21 13.24 -11.74
C LYS A 54 8.55 13.34 -11.00
N SER A 55 8.59 12.95 -9.73
CA SER A 55 9.84 12.90 -8.97
C SER A 55 10.70 11.67 -9.25
N GLU A 56 10.30 10.81 -10.20
CA GLU A 56 10.99 9.56 -10.55
C GLU A 56 11.20 8.62 -9.34
N GLU A 57 10.41 8.80 -8.28
CA GLU A 57 10.44 7.93 -7.10
C GLU A 57 9.85 6.54 -7.41
N LEU A 58 8.90 6.49 -8.35
CA LEU A 58 8.27 5.27 -8.81
C LEU A 58 8.05 5.34 -10.33
N ASP A 59 8.35 4.23 -11.00
CA ASP A 59 8.03 4.06 -12.41
C ASP A 59 6.50 3.88 -12.58
N GLU A 60 5.89 4.73 -13.41
CA GLU A 60 4.42 4.77 -13.54
C GLU A 60 3.82 3.45 -14.07
N PHE A 61 4.59 2.69 -14.86
CA PHE A 61 4.17 1.42 -15.46
C PHE A 61 4.29 0.23 -14.51
N SER A 62 5.28 0.22 -13.61
CA SER A 62 5.45 -0.81 -12.58
C SER A 62 4.44 -0.70 -11.44
N THR A 63 4.02 0.53 -11.14
CA THR A 63 3.30 0.85 -9.90
C THR A 63 1.78 0.75 -10.03
N THR A 64 1.31 0.65 -11.28
CA THR A 64 -0.11 0.78 -11.58
C THR A 64 -0.59 -0.24 -12.61
N GLU A 65 -1.61 -1.01 -12.24
CA GLU A 65 -2.37 -1.85 -13.16
C GLU A 65 -3.78 -1.27 -13.37
N PHE A 66 -4.29 -1.41 -14.60
CA PHE A 66 -5.68 -1.08 -14.90
C PHE A 66 -6.56 -2.32 -14.77
N TYR A 67 -7.50 -2.29 -13.83
CA TYR A 67 -8.58 -3.27 -13.78
C TYR A 67 -9.77 -2.75 -14.59
N SER A 68 -10.25 -3.55 -15.52
CA SER A 68 -11.51 -3.31 -16.21
C SER A 68 -12.65 -3.72 -15.28
N VAL A 69 -13.36 -2.76 -14.71
CA VAL A 69 -14.59 -3.04 -13.97
C VAL A 69 -15.76 -2.71 -14.88
N VAL A 70 -16.55 -3.74 -15.17
CA VAL A 70 -17.81 -3.63 -15.90
C VAL A 70 -18.88 -3.21 -14.89
N GLN A 71 -19.34 -1.96 -14.97
CA GLN A 71 -20.41 -1.48 -14.09
C GLN A 71 -21.67 -1.25 -14.92
N GLN A 72 -22.78 -1.83 -14.47
CA GLN A 72 -24.08 -1.67 -15.13
C GLN A 72 -24.81 -0.45 -14.54
N GLU A 73 -24.84 0.66 -15.28
CA GLU A 73 -25.60 1.85 -14.91
C GLU A 73 -26.94 1.86 -15.68
N ARG A 74 -28.01 1.45 -14.98
CA ARG A 74 -29.38 1.36 -15.51
C ARG A 74 -29.49 0.50 -16.78
N LYS A 75 -29.45 1.11 -17.98
CA LYS A 75 -29.58 0.45 -19.29
C LYS A 75 -28.25 0.35 -20.07
N ARG A 76 -27.12 0.82 -19.51
CA ARG A 76 -25.82 0.88 -20.21
C ARG A 76 -24.74 0.18 -19.42
N ILE A 77 -23.93 -0.61 -20.13
CA ILE A 77 -22.71 -1.21 -19.61
C ILE A 77 -21.59 -0.18 -19.81
N VAL A 78 -20.98 0.30 -18.73
CA VAL A 78 -19.88 1.25 -18.79
C VAL A 78 -18.61 0.53 -18.33
N ASN A 79 -17.64 0.40 -19.24
CA ASN A 79 -16.30 -0.06 -18.91
C ASN A 79 -15.48 1.12 -18.40
N ARG A 80 -15.24 1.17 -17.09
CA ARG A 80 -14.27 2.12 -16.51
C ARG A 80 -12.98 1.37 -16.23
N LYS A 81 -11.87 1.90 -16.73
CA LYS A 81 -10.53 1.47 -16.32
C LYS A 81 -10.27 2.06 -14.94
N ILE A 82 -10.23 1.22 -13.91
CA ILE A 82 -9.87 1.66 -12.57
C ILE A 82 -8.36 1.51 -12.42
N LYS A 83 -7.71 2.63 -12.12
CA LYS A 83 -6.28 2.70 -11.80
C LYS A 83 -6.09 2.08 -10.41
N VAL A 84 -5.41 0.94 -10.33
CA VAL A 84 -5.12 0.24 -9.07
C VAL A 84 -3.61 0.33 -8.79
N CYS A 85 -3.28 0.78 -7.60
CA CYS A 85 -1.92 1.06 -7.16
C CYS A 85 -1.40 -0.09 -6.31
N ASN A 86 -0.15 -0.47 -6.54
CA ASN A 86 0.56 -1.47 -5.77
C ASN A 86 0.98 -0.92 -4.38
N LEU A 87 1.66 -1.77 -3.59
CA LEU A 87 2.13 -1.41 -2.24
C LEU A 87 3.05 -0.18 -2.23
N ASP A 88 3.96 -0.06 -3.20
CA ASP A 88 4.92 1.05 -3.26
C ASP A 88 4.22 2.40 -3.44
N ALA A 89 3.22 2.48 -4.32
CA ALA A 89 2.42 3.69 -4.44
C ALA A 89 1.67 4.02 -3.15
N ILE A 90 1.12 3.01 -2.46
CA ILE A 90 0.39 3.23 -1.21
C ILE A 90 1.34 3.79 -0.14
N ILE A 91 2.55 3.24 -0.03
CA ILE A 91 3.59 3.71 0.88
C ILE A 91 3.97 5.15 0.53
N SER A 92 4.34 5.43 -0.71
CA SER A 92 4.76 6.77 -1.16
C SER A 92 3.68 7.83 -0.93
N VAL A 93 2.42 7.51 -1.21
CA VAL A 93 1.29 8.41 -0.90
C VAL A 93 1.17 8.60 0.62
N GLY A 94 1.23 7.53 1.42
CA GLY A 94 1.13 7.61 2.87
C GLY A 94 2.22 8.48 3.53
N TYR A 95 3.41 8.53 2.93
CA TYR A 95 4.48 9.44 3.37
C TYR A 95 4.21 10.91 3.00
N ARG A 96 3.49 11.18 1.91
CA ARG A 96 3.15 12.54 1.46
C ARG A 96 1.89 13.11 2.10
N VAL A 97 1.01 12.26 2.64
CA VAL A 97 -0.18 12.72 3.36
C VAL A 97 0.19 13.31 4.72
N ASN A 98 0.05 14.63 4.82
CA ASN A 98 0.24 15.36 6.08
C ASN A 98 -1.08 15.44 6.88
N LEU A 99 -1.49 14.31 7.46
CA LEU A 99 -2.67 14.20 8.33
C LEU A 99 -2.38 13.23 9.49
N LYS A 100 -3.20 13.25 10.55
CA LYS A 100 -3.14 12.27 11.65
C LYS A 100 -3.13 10.83 11.12
N ARG A 101 -4.00 10.50 10.16
CA ARG A 101 -4.06 9.18 9.50
C ARG A 101 -2.75 8.82 8.76
N GLY A 102 -2.15 9.77 8.04
CA GLY A 102 -0.84 9.55 7.39
C GLY A 102 0.28 9.33 8.41
N THR A 103 0.25 10.05 9.52
CA THR A 103 1.22 9.87 10.62
C THR A 103 1.10 8.49 11.26
N GLN A 104 -0.13 8.02 11.50
CA GLN A 104 -0.40 6.68 12.03
C GLN A 104 0.06 5.59 11.08
N PHE A 105 -0.23 5.75 9.78
CA PHE A 105 0.25 4.84 8.75
C PHE A 105 1.80 4.75 8.77
N ARG A 106 2.51 5.88 8.86
CA ARG A 106 3.99 5.88 8.95
C ARG A 106 4.51 5.21 10.22
N ILE A 107 3.87 5.42 11.37
CA ILE A 107 4.23 4.75 12.63
C ILE A 107 4.09 3.24 12.48
N TRP A 108 2.97 2.79 11.91
CA TRP A 108 2.69 1.38 11.65
C TRP A 108 3.69 0.77 10.65
N ALA A 109 3.92 1.44 9.52
CA ALA A 109 4.85 0.98 8.49
C ALA A 109 6.27 0.87 9.03
N ASN A 110 6.74 1.86 9.80
CA ASN A 110 8.05 1.81 10.45
C ASN A 110 8.17 0.70 11.49
N LYS A 111 7.10 0.41 12.24
CA LYS A 111 7.09 -0.72 13.19
C LYS A 111 7.29 -2.04 12.45
N ILE A 112 6.54 -2.26 11.37
CA ILE A 112 6.67 -3.46 10.54
C ILE A 112 8.08 -3.56 9.96
N LEU A 113 8.59 -2.48 9.37
CA LEU A 113 9.93 -2.47 8.79
C LEU A 113 11.01 -2.79 9.84
N LYS A 114 10.91 -2.19 11.04
CA LYS A 114 11.82 -2.49 12.16
C LYS A 114 11.73 -3.95 12.57
N ASP A 115 10.53 -4.50 12.70
CA ASP A 115 10.34 -5.92 13.06
C ASP A 115 11.01 -6.83 12.03
N TYR A 116 10.89 -6.54 10.73
CA TYR A 116 11.53 -7.32 9.68
C TYR A 116 13.05 -7.15 9.65
N LEU A 117 13.56 -5.94 9.81
CA LEU A 117 15.00 -5.70 9.83
C LEU A 117 15.64 -6.37 11.04
N VAL A 118 15.06 -6.24 12.24
CA VAL A 118 15.61 -6.84 13.46
C VAL A 118 15.48 -8.37 13.42
N LYS A 119 14.30 -8.92 13.12
CA LYS A 119 14.11 -10.38 13.07
C LYS A 119 14.88 -11.02 11.93
N GLY A 120 14.89 -10.41 10.75
CA GLY A 120 15.67 -10.89 9.60
C GLY A 120 17.17 -10.83 9.85
N TYR A 121 17.65 -9.82 10.57
CA TYR A 121 19.05 -9.72 11.00
C TYR A 121 19.40 -10.76 12.07
N SER A 122 18.51 -11.00 13.05
CA SER A 122 18.69 -12.04 14.06
C SER A 122 18.69 -13.47 13.48
N ILE A 123 17.90 -13.73 12.43
CA ILE A 123 17.91 -15.03 11.74
C ILE A 123 19.25 -15.24 11.02
N LYS A 124 19.75 -14.23 10.27
CA LYS A 124 21.06 -14.32 9.62
C LYS A 124 22.21 -14.53 10.61
N LEU A 125 22.20 -13.81 11.73
CA LEU A 125 23.21 -13.98 12.79
C LEU A 125 23.19 -15.37 13.43
N ALA A 126 22.01 -15.99 13.56
CA ALA A 126 21.90 -17.35 14.10
C ALA A 126 22.42 -18.40 13.12
N GLU A 127 22.21 -18.23 11.81
CA GLU A 127 22.76 -19.09 10.76
C GLU A 127 24.29 -18.95 10.66
N ASP A 128 24.82 -17.73 10.77
CA ASP A 128 26.27 -17.45 10.77
C ASP A 128 26.99 -17.99 12.03
N CYS A 129 26.29 -18.11 13.17
CA CYS A 129 26.87 -18.65 14.40
C CYS A 129 26.96 -20.18 14.43
N CYS A 130 26.17 -20.89 13.61
CA CYS A 130 26.13 -22.35 13.60
C CYS A 130 27.08 -22.99 12.58
N MET A 131 27.82 -22.18 11.81
CA MET A 131 28.81 -22.62 10.81
C MET A 131 30.27 -22.40 11.25
N LYS A 132 30.52 -22.19 12.55
CA LYS A 132 31.87 -22.17 13.14
C LYS A 132 32.08 -23.35 14.07
#